data_AF-X1MHT6-F1
#
_entry.id   AF-X1MHT6-F1
#
_cell.length_a   1.000
_cell.length_b   1.000
_cell.length_c   1.000
_cell.angle_alpha   90.00
_cell.angle_beta   90.00
_cell.angle_gamma   90.00
#
_symmetry.space_group_name_H-M   'P 1'
#
loop_
_entity.id
_entity.type
_entity.pdbx_description
1 polymer ?
#
loop_
_entity_poly.entity_id
_entity_poly.type
_entity_poly.pdbx_seq_one_letter_code
_entity_poly.pdbx_strand_id
1 'polypeptide(L)'
;SNGDIIYVMPGHTETVSTDGGLTLDTAGVTVLGMGEGDARPLVTISTIKAAAMIISGAGVVFNNMRISIAIDQAADPIQISGAGCDFGFCEIIEAAECEALDLISVPATGTRCVLHDLKIQGRDTTDGDALCAIHLTGCDDVEIYNIYAYAGDWSEAVIFNEGDQVLNINIHDCKLWTANETDICIQGVAAATGFVGPNIYCALAENAANITDAVKGAALNFILPIEIVNLAGESSMGTNITASQDAG
;
A
#
# COMPACT_ATOMS: atom_id res chain seq x y z
N SER A 1 5.15 24.25 -9.15
CA SER A 1 6.62 24.35 -9.18
C SER A 1 7.08 24.57 -10.62
N ASN A 2 8.36 24.88 -10.84
CA ASN A 2 8.96 24.86 -12.18
C ASN A 2 9.79 23.57 -12.40
N GLY A 3 9.40 22.45 -11.78
CA GLY A 3 10.23 21.25 -11.68
C GLY A 3 11.24 21.34 -10.53
N ASP A 4 10.81 21.91 -9.40
CA ASP A 4 11.66 22.08 -8.22
C ASP A 4 11.97 20.72 -7.60
N ILE A 5 13.24 20.52 -7.22
CA ILE A 5 13.73 19.28 -6.61
C ILE A 5 14.29 19.58 -5.22
N ILE A 6 13.78 18.87 -4.22
CA ILE A 6 14.25 18.89 -2.84
C ILE A 6 15.05 17.62 -2.59
N TYR A 7 16.35 17.79 -2.34
CA TYR A 7 17.21 16.71 -1.89
C TYR A 7 17.22 16.67 -0.37
N VAL A 8 16.80 15.55 0.21
CA VAL A 8 16.85 15.34 1.65
C VAL A 8 18.12 14.55 1.96
N MET A 9 19.03 15.18 2.70
CA MET A 9 20.37 14.65 2.92
C MET A 9 20.38 13.38 3.79
N PRO A 10 21.38 12.48 3.63
CA PRO A 10 21.44 11.24 4.39
C PRO A 10 21.43 11.49 5.90
N GLY A 11 20.68 10.67 6.64
CA GLY A 11 20.55 10.73 8.10
C GLY A 11 19.66 11.86 8.62
N HIS A 12 19.01 12.64 7.74
CA HIS A 12 17.99 13.59 8.17
C HIS A 12 16.81 12.86 8.80
N THR A 13 16.24 13.45 9.86
CA THR A 13 15.03 12.95 10.51
C THR A 13 14.02 14.07 10.63
N GLU A 14 12.79 13.79 10.21
CA GLU A 14 11.62 14.65 10.35
C GLU A 14 10.59 13.94 11.23
N THR A 15 9.92 14.65 12.13
CA THR A 15 8.91 14.05 13.03
C THR A 15 7.57 14.73 12.81
N VAL A 16 6.59 13.94 12.36
CA VAL A 16 5.22 14.37 12.17
C VAL A 16 4.43 14.06 13.43
N SER A 17 3.97 15.11 14.11
CA SER A 17 3.25 15.00 15.40
C SER A 17 1.82 15.54 15.35
N THR A 18 1.38 16.02 14.18
CA THR A 18 0.03 16.53 13.93
C THR A 18 -0.47 16.03 12.58
N ASP A 19 -1.78 16.09 12.38
CA ASP A 19 -2.39 15.94 11.06
C ASP A 19 -1.81 17.00 10.11
N GLY A 20 -1.45 16.57 8.89
CA GLY A 20 -0.75 17.39 7.90
C GLY A 20 0.58 17.99 8.38
N GLY A 21 1.20 17.44 9.44
CA GLY A 21 2.44 17.97 10.03
C GLY A 21 3.61 18.00 9.03
N LEU A 22 3.56 17.16 8.00
CA LEU A 22 4.35 17.28 6.79
C LEU A 22 3.41 17.26 5.58
N THR A 23 3.18 18.41 4.95
CA THR A 23 2.30 18.52 3.78
C THR A 23 3.10 18.95 2.55
N LEU A 24 3.03 18.15 1.48
CA LEU A 24 3.57 18.43 0.16
C LEU A 24 2.44 18.95 -0.74
N ASP A 25 2.07 20.21 -0.56
CA ASP A 25 0.91 20.85 -1.22
C ASP A 25 1.24 21.51 -2.57
N THR A 26 2.52 21.66 -2.87
CA THR A 26 2.96 22.38 -4.05
C THR A 26 3.09 21.43 -5.24
N ALA A 27 2.22 21.62 -6.23
CA ALA A 27 2.18 20.78 -7.42
C ALA A 27 3.53 20.72 -8.17
N GLY A 28 3.87 19.52 -8.65
CA GLY A 28 5.04 19.23 -9.48
C GLY A 28 6.39 19.25 -8.75
N VAL A 29 6.41 19.19 -7.41
CA VAL A 29 7.67 19.14 -6.65
C VAL A 29 8.17 17.70 -6.56
N THR A 30 9.48 17.50 -6.73
CA THR A 30 10.14 16.23 -6.45
C THR A 30 10.86 16.30 -5.13
N VAL A 31 10.60 15.36 -4.23
CA VAL A 31 11.33 15.16 -2.98
C VAL A 31 12.06 13.84 -3.06
N LEU A 32 13.39 13.90 -3.02
CA LEU A 32 14.26 12.74 -3.17
C LEU A 32 15.17 12.59 -1.96
N GLY A 33 15.04 11.47 -1.26
CA GLY A 33 15.96 11.08 -0.22
C GLY A 33 17.31 10.67 -0.78
N MET A 34 18.39 11.05 -0.09
CA MET A 34 19.76 10.70 -0.44
C MET A 34 20.31 9.68 0.56
N GLY A 35 21.18 8.78 0.10
CA GLY A 35 21.78 7.74 0.93
C GLY A 35 21.16 6.37 0.71
N GLU A 36 21.66 5.39 1.47
CA GLU A 36 21.34 3.97 1.30
C GLU A 36 21.08 3.32 2.66
N GLY A 37 20.24 2.28 2.69
CA GLY A 37 19.90 1.55 3.91
C GLY A 37 19.40 2.49 5.02
N ASP A 38 19.99 2.37 6.21
CA ASP A 38 19.64 3.20 7.37
C ASP A 38 20.09 4.67 7.24
N ALA A 39 20.98 5.00 6.30
CA ALA A 39 21.39 6.37 6.06
C ALA A 39 20.40 7.17 5.20
N ARG A 40 19.38 6.52 4.62
CA ARG A 40 18.27 7.23 3.96
C ARG A 40 17.54 8.12 4.98
N PRO A 41 16.97 9.26 4.56
CA PRO A 41 16.23 10.12 5.47
C PRO A 41 15.02 9.39 6.07
N LEU A 42 14.69 9.75 7.31
CA LEU A 42 13.62 9.14 8.08
C LEU A 42 12.51 10.14 8.36
N VAL A 43 11.28 9.79 8.00
CA VAL A 43 10.07 10.44 8.49
C VAL A 43 9.47 9.57 9.58
N THR A 44 9.23 10.12 10.77
CA THR A 44 8.59 9.40 11.88
C THR A 44 7.21 10.00 12.14
N ILE A 45 6.16 9.18 12.02
CA ILE A 45 4.79 9.54 12.41
C ILE A 45 4.58 9.16 13.88
N SER A 46 4.16 10.09 14.72
CA SER A 46 4.04 9.85 16.17
C SER A 46 3.07 10.83 16.86
N THR A 47 3.05 10.80 18.20
CA THR A 47 2.32 11.71 19.11
C THR A 47 0.80 11.56 19.14
N ILE A 48 0.11 11.64 18.00
CA ILE A 48 -1.36 11.49 17.92
C ILE A 48 -1.74 10.54 16.79
N LYS A 49 -2.86 9.84 16.95
CA LYS A 49 -3.37 8.87 15.96
C LYS A 49 -3.63 9.47 14.58
N ALA A 50 -4.00 10.74 14.53
CA ALA A 50 -4.25 11.48 13.29
C ALA A 50 -2.99 12.13 12.69
N ALA A 51 -1.79 11.86 13.22
CA ALA A 51 -0.57 12.44 12.65
C ALA A 51 -0.34 11.88 11.25
N ALA A 52 -0.16 12.75 10.26
CA ALA A 52 -0.13 12.34 8.87
C ALA A 52 0.85 13.17 8.02
N MET A 53 1.55 12.47 7.13
CA MET A 53 2.22 13.07 5.99
C MET A 53 1.24 13.09 4.81
N ILE A 54 0.99 14.27 4.24
CA ILE A 54 0.00 14.47 3.19
C ILE A 54 0.67 14.95 1.90
N ILE A 55 0.59 14.15 0.84
CA ILE A 55 0.95 14.51 -0.53
C ILE A 55 -0.32 14.99 -1.24
N SER A 56 -0.58 16.30 -1.19
CA SER A 56 -1.81 16.92 -1.74
C SER A 56 -1.57 17.71 -3.02
N GLY A 57 -0.33 18.11 -3.29
CA GLY A 57 0.06 18.74 -4.55
C GLY A 57 0.02 17.73 -5.70
N ALA A 58 -0.64 18.09 -6.81
CA ALA A 58 -0.68 17.23 -7.99
C ALA A 58 0.72 17.03 -8.61
N GLY A 59 1.02 15.82 -9.10
CA GLY A 59 2.28 15.52 -9.77
C GLY A 59 3.50 15.58 -8.85
N VAL A 60 3.32 15.42 -7.53
CA VAL A 60 4.44 15.34 -6.59
C VAL A 60 5.10 13.98 -6.71
N VAL A 61 6.43 13.98 -6.67
CA VAL A 61 7.25 12.77 -6.60
C VAL A 61 7.86 12.69 -5.21
N PHE A 62 7.72 11.58 -4.50
CA PHE A 62 8.29 11.38 -3.17
C PHE A 62 8.99 10.04 -3.10
N ASN A 63 10.33 10.05 -3.17
CA ASN A 63 11.12 8.85 -3.38
C ASN A 63 12.31 8.70 -2.42
N ASN A 64 12.70 7.44 -2.19
CA ASN A 64 13.90 7.03 -1.45
C ASN A 64 13.95 7.45 0.02
N MET A 65 12.83 7.35 0.73
CA MET A 65 12.74 7.63 2.17
C MET A 65 12.54 6.36 3.00
N ARG A 66 12.85 6.47 4.29
CA ARG A 66 12.34 5.57 5.31
C ARG A 66 11.20 6.25 6.04
N ILE A 67 10.16 5.50 6.34
CA ILE A 67 9.01 5.99 7.09
C ILE A 67 8.77 5.03 8.25
N SER A 68 8.67 5.58 9.46
CA SER A 68 8.41 4.83 10.68
C SER A 68 7.07 5.25 11.27
N ILE A 69 6.15 4.30 11.45
CA ILE A 69 4.91 4.51 12.18
C ILE A 69 5.16 4.17 13.65
N ALA A 70 5.35 5.20 14.46
CA ALA A 70 5.73 5.07 15.87
C ALA A 70 4.57 5.41 16.82
N ILE A 71 3.35 5.11 16.38
CA ILE A 71 2.13 5.23 17.15
C ILE A 71 1.13 4.18 16.70
N ASP A 72 0.44 3.59 17.66
CA ASP A 72 -0.60 2.61 17.44
C ASP A 72 -1.93 3.24 17.01
N GLN A 73 -2.70 2.50 16.20
CA GLN A 73 -3.93 2.92 15.52
C GLN A 73 -3.74 4.26 14.78
N ALA A 74 -2.63 4.41 14.06
CA ALA A 74 -2.41 5.57 13.21
C ALA A 74 -3.46 5.57 12.08
N ALA A 75 -4.29 6.59 12.02
CA ALA A 75 -5.32 6.73 11.00
C ALA A 75 -4.70 7.46 9.79
N ASP A 76 -4.58 6.77 8.66
CA ASP A 76 -4.09 7.34 7.41
C ASP A 76 -2.76 8.11 7.55
N PRO A 77 -1.68 7.52 8.10
CA PRO A 77 -0.45 8.26 8.39
C PRO A 77 0.29 8.71 7.12
N ILE A 78 0.00 8.12 5.96
CA ILE A 78 0.52 8.51 4.66
C ILE A 78 -0.66 8.70 3.70
N GLN A 79 -0.96 9.95 3.34
CA GLN A 79 -2.09 10.27 2.46
C GLN A 79 -1.62 10.81 1.12
N ILE A 80 -2.07 10.22 0.02
CA ILE A 80 -1.77 10.66 -1.35
C ILE A 80 -3.05 11.20 -1.98
N SER A 81 -3.37 12.45 -1.66
CA SER A 81 -4.59 13.13 -2.11
C SER A 81 -4.38 14.02 -3.35
N GLY A 82 -3.13 14.24 -3.77
CA GLY A 82 -2.80 14.91 -5.03
C GLY A 82 -2.92 13.96 -6.21
N ALA A 83 -3.49 14.41 -7.32
CA ALA A 83 -3.58 13.60 -8.53
C ALA A 83 -2.22 13.45 -9.23
N GLY A 84 -1.95 12.30 -9.85
CA GLY A 84 -0.77 12.08 -10.67
C GLY A 84 0.54 11.98 -9.88
N CYS A 85 0.48 11.65 -8.59
CA CYS A 85 1.67 11.56 -7.75
C CYS A 85 2.42 10.24 -7.94
N ASP A 86 3.72 10.28 -7.69
CA ASP A 86 4.64 9.14 -7.75
C ASP A 86 5.21 8.95 -6.34
N PHE A 87 4.92 7.79 -5.74
CA PHE A 87 5.37 7.44 -4.41
C PHE A 87 6.07 6.09 -4.45
N GLY A 88 7.39 6.09 -4.30
CA GLY A 88 8.16 4.87 -4.45
C GLY A 88 9.55 4.85 -3.88
N PHE A 89 10.23 3.72 -4.07
CA PHE A 89 11.56 3.43 -3.52
C PHE A 89 11.67 3.61 -1.99
N CYS A 90 10.55 3.52 -1.28
CA CYS A 90 10.48 3.78 0.15
C CYS A 90 10.44 2.48 0.96
N GLU A 91 10.94 2.56 2.19
CA GLU A 91 10.75 1.52 3.19
C GLU A 91 9.87 2.06 4.30
N ILE A 92 8.76 1.36 4.56
CA ILE A 92 7.79 1.71 5.59
C ILE A 92 7.84 0.63 6.65
N ILE A 93 8.02 1.04 7.90
CA ILE A 93 8.12 0.13 9.03
C ILE A 93 7.15 0.62 10.09
N GLU A 94 6.20 -0.23 10.44
CA GLU A 94 5.46 -0.05 11.67
C GLU A 94 6.38 -0.40 12.84
N ALA A 95 6.44 0.45 13.88
CA ALA A 95 7.28 0.19 15.06
C ALA A 95 6.76 -1.02 15.84
N ALA A 96 7.52 -1.51 16.82
CA ALA A 96 7.02 -2.60 17.66
C ALA A 96 5.72 -2.18 18.38
N GLU A 97 4.73 -3.06 18.39
CA GLU A 97 3.42 -2.82 19.05
C GLU A 97 2.68 -1.59 18.47
N CYS A 98 2.89 -1.27 17.18
CA CYS A 98 2.18 -0.20 16.50
C CYS A 98 1.59 -0.73 15.20
N GLU A 99 0.33 -0.40 14.95
CA GLU A 99 -0.38 -0.70 13.71
C GLU A 99 -1.09 0.55 13.20
N ALA A 100 -0.98 0.85 11.90
CA ALA A 100 -1.81 1.82 11.24
C ALA A 100 -3.11 1.15 10.80
N LEU A 101 -4.23 1.87 10.90
CA LEU A 101 -5.50 1.38 10.36
C LEU A 101 -5.36 1.24 8.83
N ASP A 102 -5.19 2.36 8.14
CA ASP A 102 -4.92 2.42 6.70
C ASP A 102 -3.53 3.03 6.49
N LEU A 103 -2.50 2.20 6.30
CA LEU A 103 -1.11 2.67 6.33
C LEU A 103 -0.80 3.70 5.24
N ILE A 104 -1.23 3.43 4.02
CA ILE A 104 -1.18 4.36 2.88
C ILE A 104 -2.60 4.51 2.35
N SER A 105 -3.12 5.73 2.28
CA SER A 105 -4.42 5.97 1.67
C SER A 105 -4.35 6.86 0.44
N VAL A 106 -5.13 6.47 -0.57
CA VAL A 106 -5.34 7.19 -1.82
C VAL A 106 -6.84 7.50 -1.94
N PRO A 107 -7.28 8.67 -1.45
CA PRO A 107 -8.68 9.08 -1.53
C PRO A 107 -9.06 9.49 -2.97
N ALA A 108 -10.32 9.82 -3.20
CA ALA A 108 -10.87 10.09 -4.53
C ALA A 108 -10.15 11.19 -5.34
N THR A 109 -9.45 12.10 -4.66
CA THR A 109 -8.64 13.14 -5.33
C THR A 109 -7.29 12.63 -5.84
N GLY A 110 -6.76 11.53 -5.29
CA GLY A 110 -5.51 10.87 -5.64
C GLY A 110 -5.56 9.99 -6.90
N THR A 111 -6.23 10.45 -7.95
CA THR A 111 -6.31 9.71 -9.23
C THR A 111 -5.01 9.78 -10.03
N ARG A 112 -4.73 8.78 -10.88
CA ARG A 112 -3.51 8.65 -11.71
C ARG A 112 -2.21 8.54 -10.91
N CYS A 113 -2.30 8.12 -9.65
CA CYS A 113 -1.12 7.93 -8.81
C CYS A 113 -0.41 6.62 -9.13
N VAL A 114 0.89 6.60 -8.89
CA VAL A 114 1.74 5.41 -9.01
C VAL A 114 2.37 5.12 -7.65
N LEU A 115 2.12 3.92 -7.13
CA LEU A 115 2.75 3.42 -5.90
C LEU A 115 3.67 2.26 -6.28
N HIS A 116 4.97 2.39 -6.01
CA HIS A 116 5.91 1.40 -6.52
C HIS A 116 7.19 1.22 -5.73
N ASP A 117 7.85 0.07 -5.91
CA ASP A 117 9.15 -0.21 -5.27
C ASP A 117 9.11 0.00 -3.73
N LEU A 118 7.99 -0.36 -3.11
CA LEU A 118 7.76 -0.20 -1.68
C LEU A 118 8.09 -1.48 -0.93
N LYS A 119 8.85 -1.34 0.16
CA LYS A 119 9.02 -2.40 1.16
C LYS A 119 8.24 -2.00 2.41
N ILE A 120 7.19 -2.74 2.71
CA ILE A 120 6.28 -2.48 3.83
C ILE A 120 6.44 -3.61 4.84
N GLN A 121 6.96 -3.26 6.02
CA GLN A 121 6.96 -4.14 7.16
C GLN A 121 5.82 -3.73 8.10
N GLY A 122 4.76 -4.53 8.08
CA GLY A 122 3.69 -4.39 9.05
C GLY A 122 4.05 -4.96 10.42
N ARG A 123 3.08 -5.01 11.32
CA ARG A 123 3.15 -5.80 12.54
C ARG A 123 2.03 -6.83 12.65
N ASP A 124 2.42 -7.97 13.20
CA ASP A 124 1.55 -9.05 13.66
C ASP A 124 1.45 -8.86 15.16
N THR A 125 0.63 -7.88 15.56
CA THR A 125 0.24 -7.72 16.97
C THR A 125 -1.08 -8.42 17.18
N THR A 126 -1.31 -8.95 18.38
CA THR A 126 -2.55 -9.68 18.69
C THR A 126 -3.77 -8.74 18.80
N ASP A 127 -3.58 -7.43 18.60
CA ASP A 127 -4.61 -6.42 18.81
C ASP A 127 -5.49 -6.21 17.55
N GLY A 128 -5.05 -6.68 16.37
CA GLY A 128 -5.87 -6.76 15.15
C GLY A 128 -6.37 -5.41 14.63
N ASP A 129 -5.62 -4.35 14.89
CA ASP A 129 -6.03 -2.98 14.60
C ASP A 129 -5.67 -2.55 13.18
N ALA A 130 -4.67 -3.18 12.55
CA ALA A 130 -4.35 -2.89 11.16
C ALA A 130 -5.50 -3.29 10.22
N LEU A 131 -5.98 -2.36 9.38
CA LEU A 131 -6.98 -2.66 8.35
C LEU A 131 -6.29 -3.08 7.05
N CYS A 132 -5.40 -2.23 6.53
CA CYS A 132 -4.70 -2.50 5.27
C CYS A 132 -3.36 -1.76 5.12
N ALA A 133 -2.51 -2.26 4.21
CA ALA A 133 -1.26 -1.58 3.86
C ALA A 133 -1.49 -0.45 2.85
N ILE A 134 -2.40 -0.66 1.89
CA ILE A 134 -2.76 0.32 0.86
C ILE A 134 -4.29 0.36 0.73
N HIS A 135 -4.89 1.50 1.07
CA HIS A 135 -6.30 1.78 0.91
C HIS A 135 -6.55 2.67 -0.32
N LEU A 136 -7.42 2.24 -1.22
CA LEU A 136 -7.95 3.02 -2.33
C LEU A 136 -9.44 3.31 -2.11
N THR A 137 -9.84 4.59 -2.15
CA THR A 137 -11.24 4.99 -1.96
C THR A 137 -11.65 6.00 -3.03
N GLY A 138 -12.41 5.57 -4.03
CA GLY A 138 -12.96 6.46 -5.06
C GLY A 138 -11.95 7.09 -6.02
N CYS A 139 -10.67 6.69 -5.99
CA CYS A 139 -9.66 7.14 -6.93
C CYS A 139 -9.72 6.31 -8.23
N ASP A 140 -9.25 6.87 -9.34
CA ASP A 140 -9.21 6.17 -10.64
C ASP A 140 -7.81 6.18 -11.25
N ASP A 141 -7.54 5.25 -12.15
CA ASP A 141 -6.31 5.13 -12.95
C ASP A 141 -5.04 4.96 -12.08
N VAL A 142 -5.15 4.31 -10.93
CA VAL A 142 -4.01 4.07 -10.02
C VAL A 142 -3.23 2.83 -10.44
N GLU A 143 -1.90 2.94 -10.46
CA GLU A 143 -0.99 1.83 -10.74
C GLU A 143 -0.18 1.47 -9.48
N ILE A 144 -0.16 0.19 -9.12
CA ILE A 144 0.52 -0.35 -7.95
C ILE A 144 1.39 -1.52 -8.38
N TYR A 145 2.72 -1.41 -8.19
CA TYR A 145 3.61 -2.49 -8.57
C TYR A 145 4.89 -2.60 -7.75
N ASN A 146 5.53 -3.77 -7.80
CA ASN A 146 6.76 -4.04 -7.05
C ASN A 146 6.63 -3.72 -5.55
N ILE A 147 5.50 -4.12 -4.97
CA ILE A 147 5.25 -3.99 -3.53
C ILE A 147 5.71 -5.27 -2.84
N TYR A 148 6.51 -5.13 -1.79
CA TYR A 148 6.82 -6.20 -0.86
C TYR A 148 6.28 -5.87 0.52
N ALA A 149 5.09 -6.39 0.84
CA ALA A 149 4.41 -6.21 2.11
C ALA A 149 4.48 -7.51 2.92
N TYR A 150 4.95 -7.43 4.18
CA TYR A 150 5.17 -8.60 5.03
C TYR A 150 4.97 -8.28 6.51
N ALA A 151 4.69 -9.33 7.29
CA ALA A 151 4.57 -9.32 8.75
C ALA A 151 3.47 -8.44 9.34
N GLY A 152 2.49 -8.00 8.54
CA GLY A 152 1.33 -7.27 9.03
C GLY A 152 0.12 -8.18 9.25
N ASP A 153 -0.68 -7.86 10.27
CA ASP A 153 -1.98 -8.44 10.59
C ASP A 153 -3.12 -7.59 10.00
N TRP A 154 -3.19 -7.53 8.66
CA TRP A 154 -4.16 -6.68 7.96
C TRP A 154 -5.56 -7.32 7.94
N SER A 155 -6.46 -6.78 8.77
CA SER A 155 -7.80 -7.31 9.02
C SER A 155 -8.78 -7.23 7.85
N GLU A 156 -8.57 -6.36 6.87
CA GLU A 156 -9.40 -6.27 5.67
C GLU A 156 -8.70 -6.88 4.45
N ALA A 157 -7.54 -6.33 4.08
CA ALA A 157 -6.67 -6.87 3.02
C ALA A 157 -5.31 -6.16 3.05
N VAL A 158 -4.29 -6.72 2.41
CA VAL A 158 -3.03 -5.98 2.21
C VAL A 158 -3.24 -4.77 1.28
N ILE A 159 -3.87 -5.00 0.11
CA ILE A 159 -4.32 -3.95 -0.81
C ILE A 159 -5.84 -3.96 -0.86
N PHE A 160 -6.45 -2.86 -0.45
CA PHE A 160 -7.85 -2.77 -0.16
C PHE A 160 -8.52 -1.63 -0.94
N ASN A 161 -9.65 -1.94 -1.54
CA ASN A 161 -10.61 -0.94 -1.97
C ASN A 161 -11.95 -1.20 -1.26
N GLU A 162 -12.34 -0.25 -0.41
CA GLU A 162 -13.64 -0.20 0.25
C GLU A 162 -14.52 0.94 -0.28
N GLY A 163 -15.83 0.79 -0.04
CA GLY A 163 -16.80 1.87 -0.21
C GLY A 163 -16.95 2.28 -1.68
N ASP A 164 -16.33 3.40 -2.02
CA ASP A 164 -16.45 3.99 -3.35
C ASP A 164 -15.64 3.20 -4.39
N GLN A 165 -16.23 3.04 -5.56
CA GLN A 165 -15.60 2.32 -6.66
C GLN A 165 -14.28 2.98 -7.09
N VAL A 166 -13.30 2.15 -7.42
CA VAL A 166 -12.01 2.57 -7.96
C VAL A 166 -11.90 1.99 -9.37
N LEU A 167 -11.76 2.85 -10.37
CA LEU A 167 -11.77 2.44 -11.77
C LEU A 167 -10.38 2.40 -12.39
N ASN A 168 -10.21 1.52 -13.39
CA ASN A 168 -8.97 1.34 -14.14
C ASN A 168 -7.73 1.12 -13.28
N ILE A 169 -7.83 0.39 -12.16
CA ILE A 169 -6.64 0.04 -11.37
C ILE A 169 -5.74 -0.94 -12.12
N ASN A 170 -4.44 -0.85 -11.88
CA ASN A 170 -3.48 -1.83 -12.35
C ASN A 170 -2.60 -2.28 -11.18
N ILE A 171 -2.74 -3.53 -10.73
CA ILE A 171 -1.96 -4.09 -9.62
C ILE A 171 -1.15 -5.27 -10.14
N HIS A 172 0.19 -5.23 -10.10
CA HIS A 172 1.03 -6.30 -10.64
C HIS A 172 2.42 -6.37 -9.98
N ASP A 173 3.12 -7.50 -10.15
CA ASP A 173 4.49 -7.68 -9.65
C ASP A 173 4.63 -7.49 -8.13
N CYS A 174 3.68 -7.98 -7.34
CA CYS A 174 3.64 -7.79 -5.89
C CYS A 174 3.88 -9.10 -5.12
N LYS A 175 4.54 -8.97 -3.95
CA LYS A 175 4.66 -10.02 -2.93
C LYS A 175 3.97 -9.53 -1.66
N LEU A 176 2.85 -10.15 -1.35
CA LEU A 176 1.96 -9.75 -0.28
C LEU A 176 1.87 -10.92 0.70
N TRP A 177 2.07 -10.65 1.98
CA TRP A 177 1.76 -11.60 3.04
C TRP A 177 0.78 -10.92 3.97
N THR A 178 -0.16 -11.64 4.56
CA THR A 178 -0.91 -11.17 5.75
C THR A 178 -0.87 -12.24 6.82
N ALA A 179 -0.75 -11.82 8.08
CA ALA A 179 -0.86 -12.65 9.27
C ALA A 179 -2.31 -12.74 9.80
N ASN A 180 -3.25 -12.06 9.14
CA ASN A 180 -4.64 -12.01 9.59
C ASN A 180 -5.48 -13.23 9.19
N GLU A 181 -6.39 -13.61 10.09
CA GLU A 181 -7.35 -14.71 9.93
C GLU A 181 -8.40 -14.48 8.82
N THR A 182 -8.49 -13.25 8.29
CA THR A 182 -9.34 -12.93 7.14
C THR A 182 -8.76 -13.48 5.84
N ASP A 183 -7.45 -13.72 5.78
CA ASP A 183 -6.75 -14.39 4.68
C ASP A 183 -6.89 -13.69 3.31
N ILE A 184 -6.96 -12.36 3.28
CA ILE A 184 -7.10 -11.57 2.05
C ILE A 184 -5.83 -10.75 1.78
N CYS A 185 -5.26 -10.90 0.59
CA CYS A 185 -4.18 -10.04 0.12
C CYS A 185 -4.68 -8.89 -0.75
N ILE A 186 -5.68 -9.11 -1.61
CA ILE A 186 -6.22 -8.08 -2.49
C ILE A 186 -7.76 -8.15 -2.52
N GLN A 187 -8.42 -7.03 -2.28
CA GLN A 187 -9.86 -6.89 -2.40
C GLN A 187 -10.26 -5.62 -3.14
N GLY A 188 -11.09 -5.77 -4.17
CA GLY A 188 -11.84 -4.67 -4.81
C GLY A 188 -13.34 -4.75 -4.55
N VAL A 189 -14.01 -3.60 -4.50
CA VAL A 189 -15.49 -3.57 -4.44
C VAL A 189 -16.10 -4.10 -5.74
N ALA A 190 -17.39 -4.45 -5.71
CA ALA A 190 -18.07 -5.08 -6.87
C ALA A 190 -18.07 -4.22 -8.15
N ALA A 191 -17.98 -2.91 -8.02
CA ALA A 191 -17.92 -1.96 -9.12
C ALA A 191 -16.49 -1.51 -9.50
N ALA A 192 -15.46 -2.02 -8.81
CA ALA A 192 -14.07 -1.73 -9.16
C ALA A 192 -13.73 -2.34 -10.52
N THR A 193 -12.95 -1.62 -11.33
CA THR A 193 -12.53 -2.08 -12.66
C THR A 193 -11.03 -1.96 -12.82
N GLY A 194 -10.44 -2.75 -13.72
CA GLY A 194 -9.00 -2.74 -13.95
C GLY A 194 -8.42 -4.13 -14.09
N PHE A 195 -7.13 -4.24 -13.79
CA PHE A 195 -6.33 -5.45 -13.90
C PHE A 195 -5.62 -5.78 -12.57
N VAL A 196 -5.63 -7.05 -12.21
CA VAL A 196 -4.83 -7.62 -11.12
C VAL A 196 -3.98 -8.76 -11.68
N GLY A 197 -2.68 -8.69 -11.42
CA GLY A 197 -1.67 -9.49 -12.08
C GLY A 197 -1.20 -8.91 -13.41
N PRO A 198 -0.14 -9.48 -14.02
CA PRO A 198 0.53 -10.72 -13.61
C PRO A 198 1.43 -10.58 -12.38
N ASN A 199 1.98 -11.71 -11.93
CA ASN A 199 3.02 -11.81 -10.90
C ASN A 199 2.57 -11.32 -9.52
N ILE A 200 1.39 -11.76 -9.10
CA ILE A 200 0.94 -11.60 -7.70
C ILE A 200 1.32 -12.86 -6.93
N TYR A 201 2.02 -12.67 -5.81
CA TYR A 201 2.42 -13.74 -4.91
C TYR A 201 1.90 -13.43 -3.51
N CYS A 202 0.96 -14.24 -3.05
CA CYS A 202 0.31 -14.10 -1.76
C CYS A 202 0.82 -15.18 -0.78
N ALA A 203 1.05 -14.79 0.47
CA ALA A 203 1.19 -15.73 1.58
C ALA A 203 0.11 -15.41 2.62
N LEU A 204 -0.45 -16.45 3.24
CA LEU A 204 -1.51 -16.36 4.24
C LEU A 204 -1.00 -16.84 5.60
N ALA A 205 -1.75 -16.53 6.65
CA ALA A 205 -1.32 -16.72 8.04
C ALA A 205 -1.52 -18.13 8.54
N GLU A 206 -2.65 -18.69 8.15
CA GLU A 206 -3.16 -19.92 8.69
C GLU A 206 -3.63 -20.80 7.55
N ASN A 207 -3.82 -22.08 7.84
CA ASN A 207 -4.27 -23.05 6.86
C ASN A 207 -5.70 -22.73 6.39
N ALA A 208 -5.84 -21.67 5.60
CA ALA A 208 -7.06 -21.03 5.19
C ALA A 208 -7.91 -22.06 4.48
N ALA A 209 -9.17 -22.19 4.91
CA ALA A 209 -10.12 -23.06 4.21
C ALA A 209 -10.44 -22.51 2.81
N ASN A 210 -10.33 -21.19 2.64
CA ASN A 210 -10.70 -20.45 1.43
C ASN A 210 -9.49 -19.74 0.83
N ILE A 211 -8.35 -20.44 0.67
CA ILE A 211 -7.16 -19.93 -0.03
C ILE A 211 -7.49 -19.25 -1.37
N THR A 212 -8.60 -19.66 -1.99
CA THR A 212 -9.11 -19.17 -3.26
C THR A 212 -9.67 -17.75 -3.22
N ASP A 213 -10.02 -17.24 -2.04
CA ASP A 213 -10.58 -15.90 -1.85
C ASP A 213 -9.52 -14.85 -1.48
N ALA A 214 -8.24 -15.24 -1.43
CA ALA A 214 -7.13 -14.35 -1.08
C ALA A 214 -6.96 -13.17 -2.05
N VAL A 215 -7.49 -13.29 -3.26
CA VAL A 215 -7.54 -12.23 -4.27
C VAL A 215 -8.96 -12.18 -4.85
N LYS A 216 -9.68 -11.08 -4.60
CA LYS A 216 -11.09 -10.95 -5.02
C LYS A 216 -11.43 -9.56 -5.58
N GLY A 217 -12.38 -9.55 -6.51
CA GLY A 217 -12.89 -8.34 -7.16
C GLY A 217 -13.77 -8.71 -8.36
N ALA A 218 -15.08 -8.67 -8.18
CA ALA A 218 -16.03 -9.29 -9.13
C ALA A 218 -15.97 -8.72 -10.56
N ALA A 219 -15.58 -7.46 -10.70
CA ALA A 219 -15.46 -6.76 -11.98
C ALA A 219 -14.00 -6.47 -12.41
N LEU A 220 -13.02 -6.99 -11.66
CA LEU A 220 -11.60 -6.90 -12.02
C LEU A 220 -11.23 -7.99 -13.02
N ASN A 221 -10.29 -7.67 -13.92
CA ASN A 221 -9.71 -8.64 -14.83
C ASN A 221 -8.46 -9.23 -14.19
N PHE A 222 -8.42 -10.55 -14.04
CA PHE A 222 -7.30 -11.25 -13.43
C PHE A 222 -6.37 -11.82 -14.49
N ILE A 223 -5.08 -11.49 -14.41
CA ILE A 223 -4.04 -11.92 -15.33
C ILE A 223 -3.07 -12.83 -14.56
N LEU A 224 -2.93 -14.07 -15.02
CA LEU A 224 -2.02 -15.04 -14.41
C LEU A 224 -0.55 -14.70 -14.76
N PRO A 225 0.44 -15.08 -13.91
CA PRO A 225 0.29 -15.88 -12.70
C PRO A 225 -0.19 -15.07 -11.48
N ILE A 226 -1.04 -15.72 -10.68
CA ILE A 226 -1.43 -15.32 -9.33
C ILE A 226 -1.26 -16.57 -8.47
N GLU A 227 -0.31 -16.52 -7.54
CA GLU A 227 0.18 -17.67 -6.77
C GLU A 227 -0.04 -17.42 -5.28
N ILE A 228 -0.51 -18.44 -4.56
CA ILE A 228 -0.93 -18.30 -3.16
C ILE A 228 -0.30 -19.44 -2.36
N VAL A 229 0.35 -19.10 -1.25
CA VAL A 229 0.88 -20.02 -0.25
C VAL A 229 -0.04 -19.97 0.96
N ASN A 230 -0.61 -21.11 1.36
CA ASN A 230 -1.55 -21.17 2.46
C ASN A 230 -0.85 -21.13 3.82
N LEU A 231 0.29 -21.81 3.92
CA LEU A 231 0.98 -22.01 5.19
C LEU A 231 2.49 -21.94 5.03
N ALA A 232 3.17 -21.49 6.09
CA ALA A 232 4.62 -21.51 6.16
C ALA A 232 5.17 -22.94 5.94
N GLY A 233 6.11 -23.06 5.00
CA GLY A 233 6.74 -24.33 4.63
C GLY A 233 6.09 -25.04 3.44
N GLU A 234 4.99 -24.52 2.91
CA GLU A 234 4.37 -25.01 1.67
C GLU A 234 4.94 -24.32 0.43
N SER A 235 4.72 -24.94 -0.74
CA SER A 235 4.92 -24.30 -2.03
C SER A 235 3.63 -23.60 -2.43
N SER A 236 3.74 -22.54 -3.25
CA SER A 236 2.55 -21.88 -3.78
C SER A 236 1.74 -22.80 -4.69
N MET A 237 0.46 -22.47 -4.81
CA MET A 237 -0.42 -22.96 -5.87
C MET A 237 -1.01 -21.79 -6.64
N GLY A 238 -1.33 -22.03 -7.92
CA GLY A 238 -2.06 -21.05 -8.72
C GLY A 238 -3.47 -20.82 -8.17
N THR A 239 -3.97 -19.60 -8.36
CA THR A 239 -5.37 -19.24 -8.07
C THR A 239 -6.37 -20.13 -8.82
N ASN A 240 -7.57 -20.27 -8.28
CA ASN A 240 -8.70 -20.96 -8.93
C ASN A 240 -9.60 -20.02 -9.76
N ILE A 241 -9.19 -18.76 -9.95
CA ILE A 241 -9.95 -17.80 -10.76
C ILE A 241 -10.25 -18.40 -12.13
N THR A 242 -11.50 -18.32 -12.53
CA THR A 242 -12.00 -18.98 -13.75
C THR A 242 -11.36 -18.36 -14.98
N ALA A 243 -10.75 -19.19 -15.82
CA ALA A 243 -10.18 -18.75 -17.09
C ALA A 243 -11.26 -18.24 -18.04
N SER A 244 -10.93 -17.20 -18.82
CA SER A 244 -11.80 -16.66 -19.86
C SER A 244 -12.14 -17.73 -20.91
N GLN A 245 -13.38 -17.71 -21.41
CA GLN A 245 -13.86 -18.55 -22.51
C GLN A 245 -14.25 -17.67 -23.69
N ASP A 246 -14.12 -18.20 -24.91
CA ASP A 246 -14.62 -17.51 -26.11
C ASP A 246 -16.14 -17.37 -26.05
N ALA A 247 -16.65 -16.20 -26.44
CA ALA A 247 -18.08 -15.96 -26.55
C ALA A 247 -18.56 -16.56 -27.88
N GLY A 248 -19.01 -17.81 -27.82
CA GLY A 248 -19.52 -18.54 -28.99
C GLY A 248 -20.67 -17.88 -29.74
#